data_AF-A0A2M8D7U0-F1
#
_entry.id   AF-A0A2M8D7U0-F1
#
_cell.length_a   1.000
_cell.length_b   1.000
_cell.length_c   1.000
_cell.angle_alpha   90.00
_cell.angle_beta   90.00
_cell.angle_gamma   90.00
#
_symmetry.space_group_name_H-M   'P 1'
#
loop_
_entity.id
_entity.type
_entity.pdbx_description
1 polymer ?
#
loop_
_entity_poly.entity_id
_entity_poly.type
_entity_poly.pdbx_seq_one_letter_code
_entity_poly.pdbx_strand_id
1 'polypeptide(L)'
;MEQENGNESPIGNVGTPLPNMEQKSVGAVIGTIIIIVLLVVGGIYFFTARKGEAPIPTPEEILQTQDATTTALERLGTSDNVGDIEIDINNTDLGSIDAELQDIDTEFSN
;
A
#
# COMPACT_ATOMS: atom_id res chain seq x y z
N MET A 1 -19.08 -98.46 10.67
CA MET A 1 -19.26 -98.04 9.27
C MET A 1 -20.44 -97.11 9.29
N GLU A 2 -20.27 -95.84 8.95
CA GLU A 2 -21.30 -95.00 8.31
C GLU A 2 -20.62 -93.67 7.98
N GLN A 3 -20.31 -93.53 6.69
CA GLN A 3 -20.04 -92.26 6.05
C GLN A 3 -21.40 -91.63 5.76
N GLU A 4 -21.60 -90.37 6.13
CA GLU A 4 -22.59 -89.54 5.47
C GLU A 4 -21.98 -88.20 5.07
N ASN A 5 -22.43 -87.76 3.91
CA ASN A 5 -21.88 -86.82 2.95
C ASN A 5 -22.89 -85.68 2.79
N GLY A 6 -22.45 -84.46 2.49
CA GLY A 6 -23.33 -83.35 2.06
C GLY A 6 -22.91 -81.99 2.66
N ASN A 7 -21.97 -81.27 2.05
CA ASN A 7 -22.13 -80.34 0.92
C ASN A 7 -22.62 -78.91 1.32
N GLU A 8 -21.62 -78.07 1.60
CA GLU A 8 -21.39 -76.67 1.18
C GLU A 8 -22.40 -75.53 1.42
N SER A 9 -21.89 -74.44 2.02
CA SER A 9 -22.22 -73.07 1.62
C SER A 9 -20.98 -72.17 1.76
N PRO A 10 -20.82 -71.15 0.90
CA PRO A 10 -19.53 -70.56 0.56
C PRO A 10 -19.01 -69.66 1.69
N ILE A 11 -17.75 -69.84 2.08
CA ILE A 11 -17.03 -68.86 2.89
C ILE A 11 -16.88 -67.60 2.03
N GLY A 12 -17.76 -66.63 2.29
CA GLY A 12 -17.71 -65.32 1.67
C GLY A 12 -16.35 -64.69 1.94
N ASN A 13 -15.61 -64.43 0.87
CA ASN A 13 -14.42 -63.59 0.89
C ASN A 13 -14.85 -62.17 1.29
N VAL A 14 -14.78 -61.86 2.58
CA VAL A 14 -14.94 -60.49 3.09
C VAL A 14 -13.67 -59.74 2.67
N GLY A 15 -13.71 -59.17 1.47
CA GLY A 15 -12.72 -58.20 1.03
C GLY A 15 -12.71 -57.07 2.05
N THR A 16 -11.64 -56.99 2.83
CA THR A 16 -11.37 -55.83 3.67
C THR A 16 -11.41 -54.58 2.80
N PRO A 17 -12.21 -53.55 3.14
CA PRO A 17 -12.17 -52.29 2.41
C PRO A 17 -10.74 -51.76 2.46
N LEU A 18 -10.14 -51.55 1.29
CA LEU A 18 -8.84 -50.93 1.16
C LEU A 18 -8.90 -49.54 1.83
N PRO A 19 -7.86 -49.13 2.58
CA PRO A 19 -7.81 -47.81 3.17
C PRO A 19 -7.93 -46.76 2.06
N ASN A 20 -8.95 -45.91 2.18
CA ASN A 20 -9.13 -44.76 1.32
C ASN A 20 -7.92 -43.83 1.53
N MET A 21 -7.00 -43.80 0.57
CA MET A 21 -5.86 -42.90 0.63
C MET A 21 -6.36 -41.48 0.44
N GLU A 22 -6.43 -40.71 1.53
CA GLU A 22 -6.74 -39.28 1.48
C GLU A 22 -5.76 -38.58 0.53
N GLN A 23 -6.27 -38.21 -0.64
CA GLN A 23 -5.52 -37.49 -1.64
C GLN A 23 -5.32 -36.07 -1.12
N LYS A 24 -4.12 -35.77 -0.61
CA LYS A 24 -3.77 -34.45 -0.09
C LYS A 24 -4.03 -33.39 -1.16
N SER A 25 -4.98 -32.48 -0.91
CA SER A 25 -5.36 -31.43 -1.85
C SER A 25 -4.25 -30.39 -2.00
N VAL A 26 -3.38 -30.59 -2.99
CA VAL A 26 -2.29 -29.68 -3.33
C VAL A 26 -2.83 -28.30 -3.76
N GLY A 27 -4.01 -28.26 -4.40
CA GLY A 27 -4.64 -27.01 -4.83
C GLY A 27 -5.00 -26.08 -3.67
N ALA A 28 -5.54 -26.62 -2.58
CA ALA A 28 -5.86 -25.83 -1.39
C ALA A 28 -4.59 -25.26 -0.74
N VAL A 29 -3.51 -26.03 -0.72
CA VAL A 29 -2.21 -25.59 -0.19
C VAL A 29 -1.63 -24.46 -1.04
N ILE A 30 -1.62 -24.61 -2.36
CA ILE A 30 -1.12 -23.57 -3.28
C ILE A 30 -1.98 -22.29 -3.17
N GLY A 31 -3.30 -22.42 -3.13
CA GLY A 31 -4.21 -21.28 -2.97
C GLY A 31 -3.97 -20.51 -1.68
N THR A 32 -3.73 -21.23 -0.58
CA THR A 32 -3.43 -20.61 0.73
C THR A 32 -2.12 -19.82 0.68
N ILE A 33 -1.09 -20.36 0.04
CA ILE A 33 0.21 -19.68 -0.12
C ILE A 33 0.03 -18.36 -0.90
N ILE A 34 -0.74 -18.36 -1.98
CA ILE A 34 -1.00 -17.16 -2.78
C ILE A 34 -1.70 -16.08 -1.93
N ILE A 35 -2.73 -16.46 -1.16
CA ILE A 35 -3.44 -15.52 -0.28
C ILE A 35 -2.49 -14.90 0.75
N ILE A 36 -1.62 -15.70 1.38
CA ILE A 36 -0.65 -15.21 2.36
C ILE A 36 0.30 -14.20 1.71
N VAL A 37 0.81 -14.48 0.50
CA VAL A 37 1.70 -13.56 -0.22
C VAL A 37 0.98 -12.24 -0.52
N LEU A 38 -0.27 -12.28 -0.96
CA LEU A 38 -1.06 -11.07 -1.21
C LEU A 38 -1.30 -10.24 0.05
N LEU A 39 -1.55 -10.89 1.20
CA LEU A 39 -1.70 -10.20 2.48
C LEU A 39 -0.41 -9.55 2.97
N VAL A 40 0.73 -10.21 2.78
CA VAL A 40 2.04 -9.64 3.14
C VAL A 40 2.36 -8.43 2.26
N VAL A 41 2.19 -8.54 0.94
CA VAL A 41 2.44 -7.43 0.01
C VAL A 41 1.47 -6.28 0.25
N GLY A 42 0.18 -6.58 0.39
CA GLY A 42 -0.85 -5.57 0.68
C GLY A 42 -0.65 -4.92 2.05
N GLY A 43 -0.26 -5.69 3.06
CA GLY A 43 0.04 -5.20 4.40
C GLY A 43 1.26 -4.29 4.43
N ILE A 44 2.35 -4.67 3.73
CA ILE A 44 3.54 -3.82 3.60
C ILE A 44 3.19 -2.54 2.85
N TYR A 45 2.51 -2.64 1.70
CA TYR A 45 2.10 -1.48 0.89
C TYR A 45 1.27 -0.48 1.71
N PHE A 46 0.27 -0.98 2.44
CA PHE A 46 -0.59 -0.16 3.29
C PHE A 46 0.16 0.45 4.47
N PHE A 47 1.08 -0.29 5.09
CA PHE A 47 1.86 0.20 6.23
C PHE A 47 2.92 1.24 5.80
N THR A 48 3.51 1.11 4.60
CA THR A 48 4.42 2.11 4.05
C THR A 48 3.69 3.36 3.57
N ALA A 49 2.47 3.23 3.04
CA ALA A 49 1.68 4.37 2.56
C ALA A 49 1.28 5.35 3.69
N ARG A 50 1.22 4.90 4.94
CA ARG A 50 0.88 5.74 6.11
C ARG A 50 2.06 6.50 6.72
N LYS A 51 3.28 6.30 6.23
CA LYS A 51 4.48 7.00 6.73
C LYS A 51 4.74 8.35 6.05
N GLY A 52 3.77 8.83 5.29
CA GLY A 52 3.88 10.05 4.47
C GLY A 52 3.44 11.34 5.14
N GLU A 53 2.88 11.31 6.36
CA GLU A 53 2.68 12.54 7.12
C GLU A 53 4.04 13.02 7.63
N ALA A 54 4.57 14.03 6.94
CA ALA A 54 5.70 14.80 7.42
C ALA A 54 5.37 15.30 8.85
N PRO A 55 6.34 15.29 9.78
CA PRO A 55 6.15 15.93 11.07
C PRO A 55 5.67 17.36 10.85
N ILE A 56 4.55 17.72 11.47
CA ILE A 56 4.10 19.12 11.48
C ILE A 56 5.22 19.91 12.18
N PRO A 57 5.87 20.86 11.50
CA PRO A 57 6.95 21.63 12.09
C PRO A 57 6.44 22.38 13.32
N THR A 58 7.26 22.42 14.36
CA THR A 58 6.94 23.19 15.56
C THR A 58 6.88 24.69 15.23
N PRO A 59 6.13 25.51 15.99
CA PRO A 59 6.14 26.97 15.80
C PRO A 59 7.55 27.56 15.82
N GLU A 60 8.45 27.02 16.65
CA GLU A 60 9.87 27.41 16.66
C GLU A 60 10.60 27.07 15.36
N GLU A 61 10.31 25.92 14.73
CA GLU A 61 10.89 25.53 13.43
C GLU A 61 10.33 26.36 12.27
N ILE A 62 9.04 26.72 12.30
CA ILE A 62 8.43 27.60 11.28
C ILE A 62 9.09 28.98 11.31
N LEU A 63 9.31 29.56 12.50
CA LEU A 63 9.97 30.86 12.64
C LEU A 63 11.45 30.86 12.23
N GLN A 64 12.10 29.70 12.28
CA GLN A 64 13.50 29.54 11.88
C GLN A 64 13.67 29.21 10.39
N THR A 65 12.60 28.75 9.75
CA THR A 65 12.62 28.39 8.33
C THR A 65 12.20 29.61 7.53
N GLN A 66 13.16 30.20 6.81
CA GLN A 66 12.85 31.28 5.88
C GLN A 66 12.03 30.70 4.73
N ASP A 67 10.85 31.28 4.49
CA ASP A 67 10.01 30.89 3.37
C ASP A 67 10.74 31.16 2.04
N ALA A 68 10.88 30.09 1.26
CA ALA A 68 11.57 30.12 -0.02
C ALA A 68 10.82 31.00 -1.04
N THR A 69 9.49 31.03 -0.97
CA THR A 69 8.64 31.84 -1.86
C THR A 69 8.79 33.31 -1.51
N THR A 70 8.71 33.68 -0.23
CA THR A 70 9.04 35.03 0.25
C THR A 70 10.44 35.46 -0.19
N THR A 71 11.45 34.59 -0.03
CA THR A 71 12.84 34.91 -0.44
C THR A 71 12.97 35.12 -1.94
N ALA A 72 12.23 34.36 -2.76
CA ALA A 72 12.23 34.52 -4.20
C ALA A 72 11.59 35.86 -4.63
N LEU A 73 10.51 36.27 -3.97
CA LEU A 73 9.83 37.54 -4.22
C LEU A 73 10.68 38.74 -3.78
N GLU A 74 11.38 38.65 -2.66
CA GLU A 74 12.29 39.71 -2.18
C GLU A 74 13.49 39.97 -3.10
N ARG A 75 13.78 39.04 -4.02
CA ARG A 75 14.89 39.16 -4.98
C ARG A 75 14.52 39.84 -6.30
N LEU A 76 13.24 40.21 -6.49
CA LEU A 76 12.80 40.96 -7.66
C LEU A 76 13.50 42.32 -7.74
N GLY A 77 13.68 42.82 -8.97
CA GLY A 77 14.37 44.07 -9.22
C GLY A 77 13.63 45.29 -8.65
N THR A 78 14.40 46.34 -8.34
CA THR A 78 13.87 47.66 -7.95
C THR A 78 13.96 48.67 -9.11
N SER A 79 14.05 48.18 -10.35
CA SER A 79 14.27 49.03 -11.53
C SER A 79 12.95 49.61 -12.02
N ASP A 80 12.98 50.88 -12.42
CA ASP A 80 11.85 51.55 -13.07
C ASP A 80 11.92 51.46 -14.61
N ASN A 81 12.87 50.69 -15.15
CA ASN A 81 12.95 50.45 -16.59
C ASN A 81 11.89 49.43 -17.02
N VAL A 82 11.15 49.74 -18.08
CA VAL A 82 10.10 48.85 -18.61
C VAL A 82 10.62 47.46 -18.97
N GLY A 83 11.82 47.36 -19.54
CA GLY A 83 12.40 46.06 -19.90
C GLY A 83 12.76 45.20 -18.69
N ASP A 84 13.21 45.82 -17.60
CA ASP A 84 13.53 45.12 -16.36
C ASP A 84 12.26 44.65 -15.65
N ILE A 85 11.20 45.46 -15.66
CA ILE A 85 9.88 45.09 -15.12
C ILE A 85 9.28 43.90 -15.88
N GLU A 86 9.39 43.87 -17.21
CA GLU A 86 8.93 42.72 -18.00
C GLU A 86 9.68 41.44 -17.63
N ILE A 87 10.99 41.53 -17.38
CA ILE A 87 11.80 40.39 -16.92
C ILE A 87 11.36 39.93 -15.53
N ASP A 88 11.16 40.87 -14.60
CA ASP A 88 10.71 40.57 -13.23
C ASP A 88 9.34 39.88 -13.23
N ILE A 89 8.38 40.35 -14.03
CA ILE A 89 7.05 39.73 -14.16
C ILE A 89 7.17 38.30 -14.72
N ASN A 90 7.99 38.09 -15.74
CA ASN A 90 8.17 36.76 -16.33
C ASN A 90 8.89 35.78 -15.39
N ASN A 91 9.71 36.30 -14.47
CA ASN A 91 10.42 35.50 -13.47
C ASN A 91 9.64 35.34 -12.16
N THR A 92 8.53 36.05 -12.00
CA THR A 92 7.67 35.91 -10.81
C THR A 92 6.89 34.60 -10.92
N ASP A 93 7.19 33.65 -10.05
CA ASP A 93 6.44 32.40 -9.95
C ASP A 93 5.19 32.61 -9.09
N LEU A 94 4.03 32.69 -9.73
CA LEU A 94 2.73 32.81 -9.05
C LEU A 94 2.10 31.44 -8.77
N GLY A 95 2.59 30.36 -9.40
CA GLY A 95 2.02 29.02 -9.24
C GLY A 95 2.35 28.42 -7.88
N SER A 96 3.52 28.75 -7.32
CA SER A 96 3.91 28.37 -5.96
C SER A 96 3.07 29.07 -4.89
N ILE A 97 2.64 30.32 -5.14
CA ILE A 97 1.78 31.08 -4.22
C ILE A 97 0.40 30.42 -4.09
N ASP A 98 -0.21 29.99 -5.21
CA ASP A 98 -1.50 29.30 -5.17
C ASP A 98 -1.44 28.00 -4.36
N ALA A 99 -0.31 27.27 -4.45
CA ALA A 99 -0.09 26.05 -3.67
C ALA A 99 0.05 26.34 -2.17
N GLU A 100 0.82 27.36 -1.80
CA GLU A 100 0.97 27.76 -0.39
C GLU A 100 -0.34 28.27 0.23
N LEU A 101 -1.14 29.04 -0.52
CA LEU A 101 -2.44 29.49 -0.05
C LEU A 101 -3.39 28.31 0.20
N GLN A 102 -3.33 27.27 -0.63
CA GLN A 102 -4.10 26.05 -0.43
C GLN A 102 -3.65 25.27 0.81
N ASP A 103 -2.35 25.23 1.10
CA ASP A 103 -1.80 24.61 2.30
C ASP A 103 -2.29 25.35 3.57
N ILE A 104 -2.32 26.69 3.54
CA ILE A 104 -2.86 27.53 4.61
C ILE A 104 -4.35 27.27 4.84
N ASP A 105 -5.16 27.25 3.77
CA ASP A 105 -6.60 26.96 3.87
C ASP A 105 -6.87 25.56 4.47
N THR A 106 -6.01 24.60 4.13
CA THR A 106 -6.07 23.23 4.66
C THR A 106 -5.73 23.19 6.16
N GLU A 107 -4.75 23.97 6.60
CA GLU A 107 -4.38 24.08 8.03
C GLU A 107 -5.53 24.67 8.87
N PHE A 108 -6.18 25.73 8.39
CA PHE A 108 -7.27 26.41 9.12
C PHE A 108 -8.62 25.66 9.08
N SER A 109 -8.75 24.65 8.23
CA SER A 109 -9.98 23.84 8.09
C SER A 109 -9.99 22.55 8.93
N ASN A 110 -8.91 22.27 9.66
CA ASN A 110 -8.81 21.19 10.66
C ASN A 110 -9.21 21.65 12.07
#